data_AF-A0A1Q7QE57-F1
#
_entry.id   AF-A0A1Q7QE57-F1
#
_cell.length_a   1.000
_cell.length_b   1.000
_cell.length_c   1.000
_cell.angle_alpha   90.00
_cell.angle_beta   90.00
_cell.angle_gamma   90.00
#
_symmetry.space_group_name_H-M   'P 1'
#
loop_
_entity.id
_entity.type
_entity.pdbx_description
1 polymer ?
#
loop_
_entity_poly.entity_id
_entity_poly.type
_entity_poly.pdbx_seq_one_letter_code
_entity_poly.pdbx_strand_id
1 'polypeptide(L)'
;MVGRRCGYWCEEHSVFLNGRMWCERHANSVKWLRARDGSIYEIGPTAAIDDRSPNLVGILVDELNREMVAHLTSCFKDHEGVYIVTDGNVRTATIPKGRVDHTPDGPRVLHEVGHTAWQRGWGVYSHTGYLARVVLRVTATEPPVVHVYANGVPVLRRVPDWIAMRGRGTNADRDHATFRRAVMDAVTRVIIRVEEEE
;
A
#
# COMPACT_ATOMS: atom_id res chain seq x y z
N MET A 1 -22.76 6.92 18.19
CA MET A 1 -22.57 7.08 16.73
C MET A 1 -22.49 5.69 16.13
N VAL A 2 -23.56 5.22 15.47
CA VAL A 2 -23.65 3.84 14.97
C VAL A 2 -23.20 3.84 13.51
N GLY A 3 -22.17 3.07 13.16
CA GLY A 3 -21.68 2.97 11.78
C GLY A 3 -22.78 2.51 10.81
N ARG A 4 -22.68 2.87 9.52
CA ARG A 4 -23.63 2.40 8.49
C ARG A 4 -23.56 0.87 8.38
N ARG A 5 -24.71 0.21 8.19
CA ARG A 5 -24.77 -1.24 7.95
C ARG A 5 -24.06 -1.58 6.62
N CYS A 6 -23.13 -2.54 6.64
CA CYS A 6 -22.49 -3.08 5.42
C CYS A 6 -23.57 -3.80 4.60
N GLY A 7 -23.68 -3.51 3.31
CA GLY A 7 -24.60 -4.21 2.40
C GLY A 7 -24.00 -5.44 1.71
N TYR A 8 -22.72 -5.75 1.95
CA TYR A 8 -21.97 -6.82 1.30
C TYR A 8 -21.65 -7.92 2.31
N TRP A 9 -22.45 -9.00 2.31
CA TRP A 9 -22.34 -10.14 3.24
C TRP A 9 -22.57 -11.47 2.50
N CYS A 10 -21.70 -11.82 1.55
CA CYS A 10 -21.66 -13.20 1.03
C CYS A 10 -20.49 -13.95 1.66
N GLU A 11 -20.54 -15.28 1.60
CA GLU A 11 -19.49 -16.15 2.15
C GLU A 11 -18.09 -15.79 1.61
N GLU A 12 -18.00 -15.45 0.32
CA GLU A 12 -16.74 -15.06 -0.34
C GLU A 12 -16.16 -13.73 0.15
N HIS A 13 -17.00 -12.78 0.59
CA HIS A 13 -16.56 -11.43 0.99
C HIS A 13 -16.63 -11.20 2.51
N SER A 14 -16.81 -12.27 3.27
CA SER A 14 -16.90 -12.25 4.73
C SER A 14 -15.66 -12.86 5.37
N VAL A 15 -15.18 -12.25 6.45
CA VAL A 15 -13.99 -12.67 7.18
C VAL A 15 -14.34 -12.78 8.67
N PHE A 16 -13.94 -13.88 9.29
CA PHE A 16 -14.08 -14.05 10.73
C PHE A 16 -12.90 -13.41 11.46
N LEU A 17 -13.17 -12.40 12.31
CA LEU A 17 -12.16 -11.64 13.05
C LEU A 17 -12.69 -11.32 14.45
N ASN A 18 -11.93 -11.71 15.48
CA ASN A 18 -12.24 -11.49 16.90
C ASN A 18 -13.59 -12.08 17.34
N GLY A 19 -13.88 -13.31 16.92
CA GLY A 19 -15.12 -14.00 17.28
C GLY A 19 -16.36 -13.45 16.57
N ARG A 20 -16.20 -12.59 15.56
CA ARG A 20 -17.31 -11.98 14.81
C ARG A 20 -17.04 -12.04 13.31
N MET A 21 -18.09 -12.18 12.52
CA MET A 21 -18.02 -12.11 11.06
C MET A 21 -18.09 -10.64 10.62
N TRP A 22 -17.26 -10.27 9.65
CA TRP A 22 -17.17 -8.91 9.09
C TRP A 22 -17.11 -9.00 7.57
N CYS A 23 -17.70 -8.04 6.85
CA CYS A 23 -17.33 -7.84 5.45
C CYS A 23 -15.83 -7.47 5.38
N GLU A 24 -15.10 -7.91 4.35
CA GLU A 24 -13.65 -7.72 4.21
C GLU A 24 -13.23 -6.25 4.48
N ARG A 25 -14.03 -5.31 3.98
CA ARG A 25 -13.89 -3.88 4.25
C ARG A 25 -13.85 -3.56 5.75
N HIS A 26 -14.84 -4.02 6.52
CA HIS A 26 -14.87 -3.74 7.95
C HIS A 26 -13.81 -4.54 8.71
N ALA A 27 -13.48 -5.74 8.27
CA ALA A 27 -12.38 -6.52 8.85
C ALA A 27 -11.07 -5.74 8.81
N ASN A 28 -10.71 -5.17 7.65
CA ASN A 28 -9.48 -4.37 7.52
C ASN A 28 -9.49 -3.07 8.33
N SER A 29 -10.66 -2.45 8.48
CA SER A 29 -10.81 -1.26 9.34
C SER A 29 -10.59 -1.62 10.83
N VAL A 30 -11.13 -2.76 11.27
CA VAL A 30 -10.95 -3.27 12.64
C VAL A 30 -9.51 -3.71 12.89
N LYS A 31 -8.86 -4.41 11.95
CA LYS A 31 -7.43 -4.77 12.05
C LYS A 31 -6.57 -3.52 12.25
N TRP A 32 -6.80 -2.49 11.44
CA TRP A 32 -6.06 -1.22 11.53
C TRP A 32 -6.29 -0.50 12.86
N LEU A 33 -7.54 -0.39 13.33
CA LEU A 33 -7.83 0.23 14.63
C LEU A 33 -7.16 -0.52 15.79
N ARG A 34 -7.24 -1.84 15.79
CA ARG A 34 -6.62 -2.68 16.83
C ARG A 34 -5.11 -2.62 16.84
N ALA A 35 -4.48 -2.50 15.68
CA ALA A 35 -3.04 -2.33 15.58
C ALA A 35 -2.51 -1.07 16.29
N ARG A 36 -3.40 -0.11 16.58
CA ARG A 36 -3.05 1.17 17.21
C ARG A 36 -3.38 1.20 18.70
N ASP A 37 -4.34 0.38 19.14
CA ASP A 37 -4.82 0.30 20.52
C ASP A 37 -3.66 0.03 21.49
N GLY A 38 -3.45 0.93 22.46
CA GLY A 38 -2.36 0.80 23.43
C GLY A 38 -0.95 1.02 22.86
N SER A 39 -0.82 1.63 21.68
CA SER A 39 0.46 1.97 21.05
C SER A 39 0.66 3.47 20.89
N ILE A 40 1.90 3.91 20.64
CA ILE A 40 2.20 5.32 20.31
C ILE A 40 1.43 5.84 19.07
N TYR A 41 0.93 4.93 18.23
CA TYR A 41 0.16 5.28 17.05
C TYR A 41 -1.31 5.62 17.38
N GLU A 42 -1.77 5.41 18.60
CA GLU A 42 -3.12 5.82 19.03
C GLU A 42 -3.32 7.34 18.95
N ILE A 43 -2.27 8.11 19.24
CA ILE A 43 -2.27 9.59 19.29
C ILE A 43 -2.07 10.20 17.88
N GLY A 44 -1.74 9.38 16.88
CA GLY A 44 -1.48 9.84 15.51
C GLY A 44 -2.75 10.11 14.69
N PRO A 45 -2.60 10.62 13.44
CA PRO A 45 -3.73 10.89 12.55
C PRO A 45 -4.59 9.64 12.35
N THR A 46 -5.89 9.80 12.55
CA THR A 46 -6.90 8.78 12.27
C THR A 46 -7.50 9.01 10.89
N ALA A 47 -7.89 7.93 10.22
CA ALA A 47 -8.59 8.03 8.95
C ALA A 47 -9.94 8.73 9.16
N ALA A 48 -10.29 9.65 8.26
CA ALA A 48 -11.64 10.19 8.21
C ALA A 48 -12.66 9.07 7.98
N ILE A 49 -13.91 9.26 8.41
CA ILE A 49 -14.96 8.24 8.35
C ILE A 49 -15.22 7.75 6.91
N ASP A 50 -15.02 8.62 5.94
CA ASP A 50 -15.17 8.39 4.50
C ASP A 50 -13.87 7.97 3.81
N ASP A 51 -12.70 8.15 4.43
CA ASP A 51 -11.42 7.74 3.87
C ASP A 51 -11.35 6.20 3.78
N ARG A 52 -11.29 5.70 2.54
CA ARG A 52 -11.18 4.27 2.23
C ARG A 52 -9.75 3.83 1.93
N SER A 53 -8.80 4.76 1.95
CA SER A 53 -7.40 4.52 1.61
C SER A 53 -6.68 3.54 2.53
N PRO A 54 -6.88 3.55 3.87
CA PRO A 54 -6.26 2.53 4.74
C PRO A 54 -6.73 1.11 4.41
N ASN A 55 -8.00 0.99 4.00
CA ASN A 55 -8.57 -0.28 3.61
C ASN A 55 -8.03 -0.76 2.27
N LEU A 56 -8.02 0.15 1.30
CA LEU A 56 -7.53 -0.13 -0.04
C LEU A 56 -6.08 -0.60 -0.02
N VAL A 57 -5.20 0.04 0.75
CA VAL A 57 -3.81 -0.44 0.88
C VAL A 57 -3.72 -1.81 1.56
N GLY A 58 -4.60 -2.10 2.53
CA GLY A 58 -4.69 -3.41 3.18
C GLY A 58 -5.02 -4.51 2.18
N ILE A 59 -6.12 -4.35 1.44
CA ILE A 59 -6.59 -5.28 0.41
C ILE A 59 -5.51 -5.48 -0.67
N LEU A 60 -4.97 -4.39 -1.22
CA LEU A 60 -3.94 -4.45 -2.26
C LEU A 60 -2.71 -5.26 -1.83
N VAL A 61 -2.24 -5.06 -0.59
CA VAL A 61 -1.10 -5.84 -0.07
C VAL A 61 -1.48 -7.31 0.09
N ASP A 62 -2.67 -7.62 0.62
CA ASP A 62 -3.10 -9.02 0.79
C ASP A 62 -3.27 -9.73 -0.57
N GLU A 63 -3.87 -9.07 -1.57
CA GLU A 63 -4.03 -9.59 -2.94
C GLU A 63 -2.69 -9.86 -3.64
N LEU A 64 -1.72 -8.94 -3.49
CA LEU A 64 -0.40 -9.04 -4.12
C LEU A 64 0.56 -9.96 -3.36
N ASN A 65 0.23 -10.34 -2.12
CA ASN A 65 1.18 -10.91 -1.18
C ASN A 65 1.87 -12.16 -1.72
N ARG A 66 1.09 -13.10 -2.28
CA ARG A 66 1.63 -14.37 -2.79
C ARG A 66 2.65 -14.14 -3.91
N GLU A 67 2.33 -13.27 -4.87
CA GLU A 67 3.19 -13.02 -6.02
C GLU A 67 4.41 -12.18 -5.64
N MET A 68 4.22 -11.16 -4.80
CA MET A 68 5.31 -10.32 -4.33
C MET A 68 6.33 -11.12 -3.51
N VAL A 69 5.87 -11.97 -2.59
CA VAL A 69 6.76 -12.84 -1.80
C VAL A 69 7.52 -13.79 -2.72
N ALA A 70 6.83 -14.46 -3.68
CA ALA A 70 7.50 -15.35 -4.62
C ALA A 70 8.57 -14.63 -5.47
N HIS A 71 8.26 -13.42 -5.94
CA HIS A 71 9.20 -12.59 -6.69
C HIS A 71 10.42 -12.20 -5.84
N LEU A 72 10.21 -11.69 -4.63
CA LEU A 72 11.30 -11.33 -3.71
C LEU A 72 12.14 -12.56 -3.33
N THR A 73 11.52 -13.71 -3.05
CA THR A 73 12.26 -14.97 -2.82
C THR A 73 13.14 -15.31 -4.01
N SER A 74 12.64 -15.16 -5.23
CA SER A 74 13.42 -15.44 -6.43
C SER A 74 14.58 -14.45 -6.62
N CYS A 75 14.38 -13.17 -6.31
CA CYS A 75 15.44 -12.15 -6.43
C CYS A 75 16.56 -12.34 -5.44
N PHE A 76 16.26 -12.81 -4.23
CA PHE A 76 17.25 -12.97 -3.15
C PHE A 76 17.61 -14.44 -2.90
N LYS A 77 17.43 -15.32 -3.88
CA LYS A 77 17.65 -16.77 -3.73
C LYS A 77 19.10 -17.16 -3.39
N ASP A 78 20.06 -16.35 -3.83
CA ASP A 78 21.49 -16.60 -3.67
C ASP A 78 22.05 -15.96 -2.37
N HIS A 79 21.21 -15.20 -1.65
CA HIS A 79 21.56 -14.64 -0.35
C HIS A 79 21.22 -15.64 0.78
N GLU A 80 22.18 -15.89 1.66
CA GLU A 80 21.99 -16.79 2.80
C GLU A 80 21.17 -16.13 3.93
N GLY A 81 20.26 -16.91 4.53
CA GLY A 81 19.50 -16.49 5.70
C GLY A 81 18.50 -15.36 5.43
N VAL A 82 17.89 -15.34 4.23
CA VAL A 82 16.89 -14.34 3.85
C VAL A 82 15.53 -14.62 4.49
N TYR A 83 14.94 -13.57 5.07
CA TYR A 83 13.59 -13.55 5.59
C TYR A 83 12.78 -12.48 4.87
N ILE A 84 11.60 -12.86 4.39
CA ILE A 84 10.63 -11.93 3.79
C ILE A 84 9.47 -11.77 4.75
N VAL A 85 9.19 -10.52 5.10
CA VAL A 85 8.15 -10.15 6.05
C VAL A 85 7.16 -9.23 5.37
N THR A 86 5.88 -9.59 5.42
CA THR A 86 4.79 -8.67 5.11
C THR A 86 4.43 -7.90 6.37
N ASP A 87 4.34 -6.57 6.28
CA ASP A 87 3.95 -5.75 7.42
C ASP A 87 2.60 -6.23 7.98
N GLY A 88 2.52 -6.41 9.29
CA GLY A 88 1.28 -6.81 9.94
C GLY A 88 0.20 -5.73 9.91
N ASN A 89 0.60 -4.44 9.85
CA ASN A 89 -0.29 -3.31 10.11
C ASN A 89 -0.15 -2.20 9.07
N VAL A 90 -1.27 -1.56 8.72
CA VAL A 90 -1.29 -0.32 7.93
C VAL A 90 -0.84 0.85 8.81
N ARG A 91 0.07 1.67 8.29
CA ARG A 91 0.63 2.84 8.99
C ARG A 91 0.33 4.13 8.22
N THR A 92 0.29 5.26 8.93
CA THR A 92 0.19 6.58 8.28
C THR A 92 1.52 6.92 7.59
N ALA A 93 1.43 7.60 6.45
CA ALA A 93 2.55 8.10 5.66
C ALA A 93 2.20 9.46 5.06
N THR A 94 3.21 10.13 4.49
CA THR A 94 3.04 11.39 3.79
C THR A 94 3.62 11.26 2.38
N ILE A 95 2.86 11.71 1.39
CA ILE A 95 3.35 11.88 0.01
C ILE A 95 3.70 13.36 -0.17
N PRO A 96 4.97 13.72 -0.43
CA PRO A 96 5.35 15.10 -0.68
C PRO A 96 4.54 15.68 -1.84
N LYS A 97 4.01 16.90 -1.66
CA LYS A 97 3.38 17.68 -2.73
C LYS A 97 4.47 18.58 -3.31
N GLY A 98 5.13 18.11 -4.37
CA GLY A 98 6.19 18.86 -5.02
C GLY A 98 5.61 19.82 -6.06
N ARG A 99 5.64 21.12 -5.79
CA ARG A 99 5.76 22.14 -6.83
C ARG A 99 7.13 22.78 -6.67
N VAL A 100 7.97 22.64 -7.70
CA VAL A 100 9.22 23.42 -7.81
C VAL A 100 8.85 24.67 -8.57
N ASP A 101 8.86 25.82 -7.90
CA ASP A 101 8.77 27.09 -8.61
C ASP A 101 10.17 27.50 -9.05
N HIS A 102 10.33 27.71 -10.36
CA HIS A 102 11.50 28.37 -10.91
C HIS A 102 11.37 29.86 -10.65
N THR A 103 12.04 30.33 -9.60
CA THR A 103 12.15 31.76 -9.32
C THR A 103 13.44 32.33 -9.94
N PRO A 104 13.54 33.65 -10.15
CA PRO A 104 14.76 34.28 -10.65
C PRO A 104 16.02 33.95 -9.81
N ASP A 105 15.82 33.63 -8.52
CA ASP A 105 16.88 33.29 -7.55
C ASP A 105 17.18 31.77 -7.48
N GLY A 106 16.58 30.96 -8.36
CA GLY A 106 16.75 29.50 -8.43
C GLY A 106 15.48 28.70 -8.11
N PRO A 107 15.53 27.36 -8.24
CA PRO A 107 14.41 26.49 -7.89
C PRO A 107 14.14 26.53 -6.39
N ARG A 108 12.93 26.92 -6.00
CA ARG A 108 12.47 26.87 -4.60
C ARG A 108 11.50 25.71 -4.40
N VAL A 109 11.82 24.85 -3.44
CA VAL A 109 10.88 23.85 -2.92
C VAL A 109 9.99 24.57 -1.91
N LEU A 110 8.75 24.86 -2.29
CA LEU A 110 7.76 25.35 -1.34
C LEU A 110 7.43 24.22 -0.37
N HIS A 111 7.61 24.45 0.92
CA HIS A 111 7.21 23.51 1.97
C HIS A 111 5.68 23.38 1.97
N GLU A 112 5.14 22.50 1.14
CA GLU A 112 3.75 22.11 1.23
C GLU A 112 3.60 20.91 2.18
N VAL A 113 2.60 21.00 3.06
CA VAL A 113 2.12 19.86 3.86
C VAL A 113 1.75 18.75 2.88
N GLY A 114 2.51 17.64 2.88
CA GLY A 114 2.26 16.55 1.94
C GLY A 114 0.89 15.91 2.15
N HIS A 115 0.42 15.17 1.14
CA HIS A 115 -0.85 14.44 1.27
C HIS A 115 -0.72 13.33 2.31
N THR A 116 -1.71 13.24 3.20
CA THR A 116 -1.86 12.07 4.07
C THR A 116 -2.06 10.84 3.19
N ALA A 117 -1.30 9.81 3.49
CA ALA A 117 -1.39 8.51 2.83
C ALA A 117 -1.32 7.39 3.86
N TRP A 118 -1.68 6.19 3.43
CA TRP A 118 -1.65 4.99 4.23
C TRP A 118 -0.77 3.96 3.57
N GLN A 119 0.12 3.35 4.34
CA GLN A 119 1.16 2.49 3.81
C GLN A 119 1.20 1.12 4.46
N ARG A 120 1.57 0.12 3.65
CA ARG A 120 1.88 -1.25 4.05
C ARG A 120 2.68 -1.90 2.91
N GLY A 121 3.49 -2.92 3.20
CA GLY A 121 4.17 -3.68 2.16
C GLY A 121 5.03 -4.80 2.71
N TRP A 122 6.16 -5.03 2.06
CA TRP A 122 7.08 -6.14 2.31
C TRP A 122 8.48 -5.65 2.61
N GLY A 123 9.20 -6.38 3.46
CA GLY A 123 10.62 -6.21 3.67
C GLY A 123 11.38 -7.51 3.53
N VAL A 124 12.58 -7.41 2.97
CA VAL A 124 13.54 -8.50 2.83
C VAL A 124 14.72 -8.18 3.73
N TYR A 125 15.09 -9.14 4.58
CA TYR A 125 16.14 -8.99 5.58
C TYR A 125 17.03 -10.23 5.58
N SER A 126 18.26 -10.08 6.02
CA SER A 126 19.16 -11.17 6.39
C SER A 126 19.71 -10.93 7.80
N HIS A 127 20.59 -11.81 8.25
CA HIS A 127 21.36 -11.61 9.47
C HIS A 127 22.27 -10.36 9.42
N THR A 128 22.62 -9.87 8.20
CA THR A 128 23.44 -8.66 8.02
C THR A 128 22.61 -7.38 7.95
N GLY A 129 21.28 -7.48 7.85
CA GLY A 129 20.39 -6.33 7.90
C GLY A 129 19.38 -6.31 6.77
N TYR A 130 19.11 -5.10 6.27
CA TYR A 130 18.00 -4.81 5.38
C TYR A 130 18.43 -4.96 3.90
N LEU A 131 17.79 -5.86 3.15
CA LEU A 131 18.12 -6.11 1.74
C LEU A 131 17.21 -5.33 0.78
N ALA A 132 15.89 -5.35 0.99
CA ALA A 132 14.95 -4.64 0.11
C ALA A 132 13.60 -4.32 0.75
N ARG A 133 13.00 -3.19 0.36
CA ARG A 133 11.72 -2.68 0.87
C ARG A 133 10.79 -2.38 -0.27
N VAL A 134 9.63 -3.02 -0.31
CA VAL A 134 8.55 -2.65 -1.23
C VAL A 134 7.37 -2.14 -0.40
N VAL A 135 6.92 -0.91 -0.65
CA VAL A 135 5.81 -0.28 0.09
C VAL A 135 4.78 0.26 -0.89
N LEU A 136 3.52 -0.07 -0.64
CA LEU A 136 2.38 0.63 -1.23
C LEU A 136 1.98 1.78 -0.31
N ARG A 137 1.76 2.97 -0.88
CA ARG A 137 1.16 4.12 -0.21
C ARG A 137 -0.08 4.54 -0.97
N VAL A 138 -1.20 4.71 -0.28
CA VAL A 138 -2.47 5.12 -0.88
C VAL A 138 -2.87 6.48 -0.30
N THR A 139 -3.00 7.48 -1.17
CA THR A 139 -3.37 8.84 -0.77
C THR A 139 -4.83 8.92 -0.34
N ALA A 140 -5.11 9.70 0.70
CA ALA A 140 -6.46 10.03 1.15
C ALA A 140 -7.20 11.03 0.23
N THR A 141 -6.95 10.96 -1.08
CA THR A 141 -7.58 11.82 -2.10
C THR A 141 -8.76 11.11 -2.75
N GLU A 142 -9.63 11.85 -3.44
CA GLU A 142 -10.69 11.28 -4.27
C GLU A 142 -10.46 11.69 -5.74
N PRO A 143 -10.14 10.75 -6.65
CA PRO A 143 -9.89 9.34 -6.39
C PRO A 143 -8.57 9.08 -5.64
N PRO A 144 -8.44 7.93 -4.94
CA PRO A 144 -7.20 7.55 -4.27
C PRO A 144 -6.12 7.19 -5.29
N VAL A 145 -4.88 7.64 -5.04
CA VAL A 145 -3.71 7.34 -5.87
C VAL A 145 -2.82 6.36 -5.12
N VAL A 146 -2.46 5.26 -5.77
CA VAL A 146 -1.49 4.29 -5.26
C VAL A 146 -0.10 4.69 -5.74
N HIS A 147 0.82 4.85 -4.80
CA HIS A 147 2.24 5.01 -5.02
C HIS A 147 2.95 3.73 -4.58
N VAL A 148 3.78 3.17 -5.45
CA VAL A 148 4.66 2.04 -5.10
C VAL A 148 6.06 2.59 -4.90
N TYR A 149 6.69 2.22 -3.79
CA TYR A 149 8.08 2.52 -3.50
C TYR A 149 8.87 1.22 -3.41
N ALA A 150 10.02 1.15 -4.08
CA ALA A 150 11.01 0.10 -3.92
C ALA A 150 12.31 0.74 -3.41
N ASN A 151 12.83 0.28 -2.28
CA ASN A 151 14.02 0.82 -1.62
C ASN A 151 13.96 2.35 -1.42
N GLY A 152 12.78 2.88 -1.11
CA GLY A 152 12.55 4.31 -0.92
C GLY A 152 12.36 5.12 -2.20
N VAL A 153 12.57 4.52 -3.38
CA VAL A 153 12.38 5.16 -4.69
C VAL A 153 10.95 4.94 -5.19
N PRO A 154 10.21 5.98 -5.62
CA PRO A 154 8.90 5.80 -6.23
C PRO A 154 9.03 5.14 -7.61
N VAL A 155 8.43 3.97 -7.78
CA VAL A 155 8.49 3.18 -9.03
C VAL A 155 7.18 3.15 -9.81
N LEU A 156 6.07 3.49 -9.15
CA LEU A 156 4.75 3.60 -9.79
C LEU A 156 3.92 4.65 -9.06
N ARG A 157 3.11 5.39 -9.81
CA ARG A 157 2.04 6.26 -9.32
C ARG A 157 0.82 6.11 -10.21
N ARG A 158 -0.28 5.58 -9.70
CA ARG A 158 -1.47 5.27 -10.51
C ARG A 158 -2.74 5.20 -9.66
N VAL A 159 -3.87 5.62 -10.23
CA VAL A 159 -5.21 5.30 -9.67
C VAL A 159 -5.56 3.85 -10.07
N PRO A 160 -6.02 2.99 -9.15
CA PRO A 160 -6.43 1.63 -9.50
C PRO A 160 -7.46 1.60 -10.63
N ASP A 161 -7.29 0.67 -11.58
CA ASP A 161 -8.03 0.69 -12.84
C ASP A 161 -9.56 0.57 -12.63
N TRP A 162 -10.01 -0.27 -11.71
CA TRP A 162 -11.44 -0.43 -11.40
C TRP A 162 -12.04 0.80 -10.70
N ILE A 163 -11.21 1.64 -10.09
CA ILE A 163 -11.62 2.94 -9.53
C ILE A 163 -11.69 3.97 -10.65
N ALA A 164 -10.66 4.05 -11.50
CA ALA A 164 -10.61 4.96 -12.64
C ALA A 164 -11.73 4.69 -13.67
N MET A 165 -12.11 3.42 -13.84
CA MET A 165 -13.11 2.97 -14.80
C MET A 165 -14.50 2.77 -14.18
N ARG A 166 -14.69 3.12 -12.90
CA ARG A 166 -15.97 2.96 -12.20
C ARG A 166 -17.09 3.65 -12.97
N GLY A 167 -18.20 2.93 -13.18
CA GLY A 167 -19.37 3.44 -13.90
C GLY A 167 -19.26 3.43 -15.42
N ARG A 168 -18.14 2.93 -15.99
CA ARG A 168 -17.93 2.84 -17.45
C ARG A 168 -18.26 1.47 -18.05
N GLY A 169 -18.83 0.55 -17.26
CA GLY A 169 -19.21 -0.79 -17.71
C GLY A 169 -18.02 -1.72 -18.01
N THR A 170 -16.85 -1.47 -17.43
CA THR A 170 -15.68 -2.35 -17.59
C THR A 170 -15.79 -3.61 -16.75
N ASN A 171 -15.02 -4.63 -17.12
CA ASN A 171 -14.87 -5.85 -16.33
C ASN A 171 -13.88 -5.59 -15.18
N ALA A 172 -14.38 -5.62 -13.95
CA ALA A 172 -13.60 -5.33 -12.74
C ALA A 172 -12.41 -6.30 -12.57
N ASP A 173 -12.57 -7.59 -12.86
CA ASP A 173 -11.50 -8.58 -12.71
C ASP A 173 -10.34 -8.29 -13.66
N ARG A 174 -10.65 -7.89 -14.91
CA ARG A 174 -9.64 -7.46 -15.88
C ARG A 174 -8.90 -6.22 -15.40
N ASP A 175 -9.61 -5.26 -14.81
CA ASP A 175 -9.02 -4.03 -14.30
C ASP A 175 -8.11 -4.31 -13.09
N HIS A 176 -8.54 -5.17 -12.16
CA HIS A 176 -7.69 -5.65 -11.05
C HIS A 176 -6.42 -6.34 -11.57
N ALA A 177 -6.55 -7.26 -12.53
CA ALA A 177 -5.40 -7.95 -13.13
C ALA A 177 -4.42 -6.99 -13.84
N THR A 178 -4.95 -5.97 -14.51
CA THR A 178 -4.16 -4.94 -15.20
C THR A 178 -3.36 -4.10 -14.20
N PHE A 179 -4.00 -3.69 -13.10
CA PHE A 179 -3.35 -2.94 -12.04
C PHE A 179 -2.26 -3.78 -11.35
N ARG A 180 -2.59 -5.02 -10.98
CA ARG A 180 -1.67 -5.97 -10.35
C ARG A 180 -0.40 -6.18 -11.20
N ARG A 181 -0.56 -6.42 -12.50
CA ARG A 181 0.58 -6.57 -13.42
C ARG A 181 1.46 -5.33 -13.43
N ALA A 182 0.85 -4.14 -13.51
CA ALA A 182 1.61 -2.88 -13.52
C ALA A 182 2.43 -2.67 -12.23
N VAL A 183 1.92 -3.09 -11.07
CA VAL A 183 2.66 -3.05 -9.80
C VAL A 183 3.84 -4.01 -9.84
N MET A 184 3.62 -5.27 -10.24
CA MET A 184 4.68 -6.28 -10.29
C MET A 184 5.78 -5.91 -11.30
N ASP A 185 5.41 -5.43 -12.49
CA ASP A 185 6.36 -4.98 -13.52
C ASP A 185 7.21 -3.79 -13.04
N ALA A 186 6.61 -2.86 -12.28
CA ALA A 186 7.32 -1.72 -11.73
C ALA A 186 8.36 -2.14 -10.67
N VAL A 187 8.00 -3.06 -9.77
CA VAL A 187 8.91 -3.57 -8.73
C VAL A 187 10.03 -4.41 -9.35
N THR A 188 9.69 -5.31 -10.28
CA THR A 188 10.64 -6.22 -10.93
C THR A 188 11.77 -5.46 -11.62
N ARG A 189 11.45 -4.35 -12.30
CA ARG A 189 12.45 -3.52 -13.00
C ARG A 189 13.49 -2.87 -12.08
N VAL A 190 13.18 -2.71 -10.79
CA VAL A 190 14.03 -1.99 -9.84
C VAL A 190 14.76 -2.92 -8.89
N ILE A 191 14.11 -3.98 -8.41
CA ILE A 191 14.73 -4.93 -7.47
C ILE A 191 15.84 -5.78 -8.14
N ILE A 192 15.74 -6.04 -9.46
CA ILE A 192 16.76 -6.82 -10.20
C ILE A 192 18.09 -6.06 -10.38
N ARG A 193 18.13 -4.74 -10.18
CA ARG A 193 19.31 -3.90 -10.54
C ARG A 193 20.35 -3.71 -9.41
N VAL A 194 20.24 -4.41 -8.29
CA VAL A 194 21.12 -4.18 -7.13
C VAL A 194 22.47 -4.94 -7.23
N GLU A 195 22.71 -5.72 -8.29
CA GLU A 195 23.94 -6.51 -8.45
C GLU A 195 25.04 -5.90 -9.35
N GLU A 196 24.88 -4.67 -9.88
CA GLU A 196 25.86 -4.09 -10.83
C GLU A 196 26.54 -2.78 -10.37
N GLU A 197 26.82 -2.62 -9.08
CA GLU A 197 27.78 -1.59 -8.63
C GLU A 197 28.82 -2.23 -7.69
N GLU A 198 29.83 -2.87 -8.30
CA GLU A 198 31.19 -3.05 -7.73
C GLU A 198 32.12 -1.93 -8.23
#